data_AF-A0A2V9TB69-F1
#
_entry.id   AF-A0A2V9TB69-F1
#
_cell.length_a   1.000
_cell.length_b   1.000
_cell.length_c   1.000
_cell.angle_alpha   90.00
_cell.angle_beta   90.00
_cell.angle_gamma   90.00
#
_symmetry.space_group_name_H-M   'P 1'
#
loop_
_entity.id
_entity.type
_entity.pdbx_description
1 polymer ?
#
loop_
_entity_poly.entity_id
_entity_poly.type
_entity_poly.pdbx_seq_one_letter_code
_entity_poly.pdbx_strand_id
1 'polypeptide(L)'
;MKVLATLLLSLSLPGSLRLLPPRSPLDYTVQRARKGGRWFLAQNGHAVYCYGPVRMIPEAGGGLQRVATYCQGERPIVPLKD
;
A
#
# COMPACT_ATOMS: atom_id res chain seq x y z
N MET A 1 9.71 58.41 -13.16
CA MET A 1 10.44 57.16 -12.80
C MET A 1 10.08 56.73 -11.37
N LYS A 2 8.80 56.48 -11.04
CA LYS A 2 8.37 56.11 -9.68
C LYS A 2 7.19 55.12 -9.63
N VAL A 3 6.56 54.84 -10.78
CA VAL A 3 5.32 54.04 -10.88
C VAL A 3 5.61 52.56 -11.15
N LEU A 4 6.78 52.23 -11.70
CA LEU A 4 7.15 50.84 -12.02
C LEU A 4 7.60 50.04 -10.78
N ALA A 5 8.08 50.71 -9.74
CA ALA A 5 8.63 50.05 -8.55
C ALA A 5 7.55 49.42 -7.64
N THR A 6 6.30 49.89 -7.71
CA THR A 6 5.21 49.42 -6.84
C THR A 6 4.50 48.17 -7.39
N LEU A 7 4.73 47.80 -8.65
CA LEU A 7 4.05 46.65 -9.29
C LEU A 7 4.79 45.32 -9.07
N LEU A 8 6.06 45.35 -8.66
CA LEU A 8 6.88 44.16 -8.45
C LEU A 8 6.72 43.53 -7.06
N LEU A 9 6.14 44.24 -6.08
CA LEU A 9 5.99 43.73 -4.71
C LEU A 9 4.75 42.84 -4.48
N SER A 10 3.78 42.82 -5.38
CA SER A 10 2.53 42.06 -5.19
C SER A 10 2.63 40.58 -5.58
N LEU A 11 3.77 40.12 -6.11
CA LEU A 11 3.91 38.78 -6.68
C LEU A 11 4.55 37.72 -5.76
N SER A 12 4.69 37.99 -4.47
CA SER A 12 5.26 37.03 -3.51
C SER A 12 4.18 36.39 -2.65
N LEU A 13 3.27 35.65 -3.29
CA LEU A 13 2.43 34.69 -2.57
C LEU A 13 3.21 33.36 -2.49
N PRO A 14 3.70 32.93 -1.31
CA PRO A 14 4.22 31.58 -1.17
C PRO A 14 3.06 30.62 -1.38
N GLY A 15 3.10 29.89 -2.49
CA GLY A 15 2.15 28.83 -2.77
C GLY A 15 2.13 27.87 -1.60
N SER A 16 0.99 27.80 -0.91
CA SER A 16 0.78 26.83 0.16
C SER A 16 0.79 25.44 -0.47
N LEU A 17 1.95 24.80 -0.47
CA LEU A 17 2.09 23.39 -0.79
C LEU A 17 1.28 22.63 0.26
N ARG A 18 0.03 22.30 -0.11
CA ARG A 18 -0.81 21.38 0.66
C ARG A 18 -0.11 20.03 0.64
N LEU A 19 0.72 19.78 1.65
CA LEU A 19 1.22 18.47 1.98
C LEU A 19 0.01 17.55 2.11
N LEU A 20 -0.10 16.56 1.22
CA LEU A 20 -1.14 15.56 1.31
C LEU A 20 -1.07 14.94 2.71
N PRO A 21 -2.22 14.78 3.40
CA PRO A 21 -2.20 14.15 4.71
C PRO A 21 -1.59 12.76 4.59
N PRO A 22 -0.75 12.34 5.56
CA PRO A 22 -0.22 10.99 5.61
C PRO A 22 -1.40 10.02 5.54
N ARG A 23 -1.38 9.11 4.58
CA ARG A 23 -2.40 8.05 4.51
C ARG A 23 -2.24 7.22 5.78
N SER A 24 -3.25 7.22 6.65
CA SER A 24 -3.28 6.33 7.80
C SER A 24 -3.07 4.89 7.34
N PRO A 25 -2.22 4.10 8.01
CA PRO A 25 -2.08 2.69 7.69
C PRO A 25 -3.47 2.06 7.77
N LEU A 26 -3.90 1.45 6.67
CA LEU A 26 -5.14 0.68 6.67
C LEU A 26 -4.99 -0.42 7.73
N ASP A 27 -5.87 -0.39 8.73
CA ASP A 27 -6.00 -1.46 9.71
C ASP A 27 -6.34 -2.75 8.96
N TYR A 28 -5.32 -3.56 8.70
CA TYR A 28 -5.45 -4.86 8.05
C TYR A 28 -6.10 -5.90 8.97
N THR A 29 -6.40 -5.50 10.21
CA THR A 29 -6.99 -6.32 11.28
C THR A 29 -8.50 -6.51 11.12
N VAL A 30 -9.17 -5.81 10.19
CA VAL A 30 -10.58 -6.08 9.93
C VAL A 30 -10.68 -7.30 9.02
N GLN A 31 -10.61 -8.47 9.67
CA GLN A 31 -11.05 -9.78 9.24
C GLN A 31 -12.56 -9.76 8.90
N ARG A 32 -13.00 -8.85 8.04
CA ARG A 32 -14.38 -8.83 7.55
C ARG A 32 -14.48 -10.09 6.70
N ALA A 33 -15.22 -11.09 7.18
CA ALA A 33 -15.49 -12.32 6.46
C ALA A 33 -16.03 -11.96 5.06
N ARG A 34 -15.14 -11.88 4.08
CA ARG A 34 -15.52 -11.60 2.70
C ARG A 34 -16.07 -12.91 2.15
N LYS A 35 -17.20 -12.84 1.45
CA LYS A 35 -17.74 -14.01 0.76
C LYS A 35 -16.76 -14.40 -0.35
N GLY A 36 -16.37 -15.66 -0.38
CA GLY A 36 -15.43 -16.22 -1.37
C GLY A 36 -13.97 -16.11 -0.96
N GLY A 37 -13.14 -17.03 -1.45
CA GLY A 37 -11.73 -17.16 -1.13
C GLY A 37 -11.17 -18.42 -1.76
N ARG A 38 -9.85 -18.57 -1.74
CA ARG A 38 -9.16 -19.72 -2.35
C ARG A 38 -8.15 -20.31 -1.39
N TRP A 39 -7.99 -21.62 -1.47
CA TRP A 39 -6.90 -22.34 -0.82
C TRP A 39 -5.62 -22.18 -1.63
N PHE A 40 -4.53 -21.89 -0.93
CA PHE A 40 -3.19 -21.82 -1.51
C PHE A 40 -2.23 -22.66 -0.69
N LEU A 41 -1.19 -23.20 -1.33
CA LEU A 41 -0.08 -23.84 -0.64
C LEU A 41 0.92 -22.77 -0.24
N ALA A 42 1.09 -22.55 1.06
CA ALA A 42 2.08 -21.61 1.58
C ALA A 42 3.51 -22.14 1.37
N GLN A 43 4.49 -21.25 1.33
CA GLN A 43 5.90 -21.60 1.10
C GLN A 43 6.45 -22.57 2.16
N ASN A 44 5.95 -22.49 3.40
CA ASN A 44 6.28 -23.41 4.49
C ASN A 44 5.48 -24.72 4.48
N GLY A 45 4.68 -24.99 3.45
CA GLY A 45 4.07 -26.29 3.19
C GLY A 45 2.68 -26.55 3.77
N HIS A 46 2.04 -25.59 4.44
CA HIS A 46 0.65 -25.73 4.88
C HIS A 46 -0.33 -25.06 3.91
N ALA A 47 -1.59 -25.52 3.91
CA ALA A 47 -2.65 -24.88 3.16
C ALA A 47 -3.18 -23.65 3.90
N VAL A 48 -3.31 -22.52 3.20
CA VAL A 48 -3.86 -21.27 3.73
C VAL A 48 -5.07 -20.83 2.92
N TYR A 49 -6.12 -20.37 3.60
CA TYR A 49 -7.30 -19.82 2.96
C TYR A 49 -7.18 -18.29 2.88
N CYS A 50 -7.23 -17.71 1.68
CA CYS A 50 -7.12 -16.27 1.50
C CYS A 50 -8.23 -15.69 0.61
N TYR A 51 -8.65 -14.48 0.96
CA TYR A 51 -9.74 -13.75 0.31
C TYR A 51 -9.24 -12.79 -0.79
N GLY A 52 -7.93 -12.48 -0.78
CA GLY A 52 -7.32 -11.50 -1.66
C GLY A 52 -6.76 -12.02 -2.97
N PRO A 53 -6.35 -11.10 -3.86
CA PRO A 53 -5.54 -11.45 -5.01
C PRO A 53 -4.15 -11.96 -4.58
N VAL A 54 -3.51 -12.69 -5.49
CA VAL A 54 -2.09 -13.01 -5.43
C VAL A 54 -1.32 -11.83 -6.04
N ARG A 55 -0.24 -11.39 -5.38
CA ARG A 55 0.64 -10.32 -5.87
C ARG A 55 2.09 -10.76 -5.88
N MET A 56 2.88 -10.15 -6.74
CA MET A 56 4.34 -10.22 -6.68
C MET A 56 4.83 -9.08 -5.80
N ILE A 57 5.70 -9.37 -4.84
CA ILE A 57 6.39 -8.36 -4.04
C ILE A 57 7.90 -8.50 -4.22
N PRO A 58 8.66 -7.38 -4.23
CA PRO A 58 10.11 -7.44 -4.27
C PRO A 58 10.65 -8.07 -2.99
N GLU A 59 11.59 -8.99 -3.14
CA GLU A 59 12.33 -9.62 -2.06
C GLU A 59 13.68 -8.93 -1.85
N ALA A 60 14.22 -8.97 -0.63
CA ALA A 60 15.48 -8.29 -0.29
C ALA A 60 16.67 -8.70 -1.18
N GLY A 61 16.63 -9.91 -1.77
CA GLY A 61 17.65 -10.41 -2.70
C GLY A 61 17.46 -9.99 -4.16
N GLY A 62 16.55 -9.05 -4.46
CA GLY A 62 16.27 -8.60 -5.83
C GLY A 62 15.35 -9.52 -6.64
N GLY A 63 14.78 -10.55 -6.00
CA GLY A 63 13.77 -11.43 -6.58
C GLY A 63 12.35 -10.87 -6.47
N LEU A 64 11.39 -11.57 -7.07
CA LEU A 64 9.97 -11.34 -6.87
C LEU A 64 9.35 -12.57 -6.18
N GLN A 65 8.67 -12.33 -5.07
CA GLN A 65 7.97 -13.37 -4.32
C GLN A 65 6.46 -13.29 -4.55
N ARG A 66 5.84 -14.44 -4.84
CA ARG A 66 4.38 -14.56 -4.91
C ARG A 66 3.78 -14.63 -3.52
N VAL A 67 2.84 -13.74 -3.24
CA VAL A 67 2.13 -13.70 -1.96
C VAL A 67 0.62 -13.65 -2.15
N ALA A 68 -0.11 -14.41 -1.35
CA ALA A 68 -1.55 -14.21 -1.18
C ALA A 68 -1.80 -13.11 -0.14
N THR A 69 -2.84 -12.32 -0.36
CA THR A 69 -3.24 -11.21 0.52
C THR A 69 -4.57 -11.50 1.20
N TYR A 70 -4.81 -10.86 2.35
CA TYR A 70 -5.99 -11.06 3.18
C TYR A 70 -6.19 -12.56 3.49
N CYS A 71 -5.19 -13.18 4.12
CA CYS A 71 -5.25 -14.60 4.52
C CYS A 71 -5.85 -14.78 5.91
N GLN A 72 -6.56 -15.90 6.12
CA GLN A 72 -7.09 -16.28 7.43
C GLN A 72 -5.94 -16.71 8.35
N GLY A 73 -5.91 -16.18 9.57
CA GLY A 73 -4.90 -16.49 10.58
C GLY A 73 -4.16 -15.24 11.04
N GLU A 74 -2.93 -15.41 11.52
CA GLU A 74 -2.13 -14.31 12.10
C GLU A 74 -1.45 -13.44 11.03
N ARG A 75 -1.16 -14.03 9.86
CA ARG A 75 -0.41 -13.35 8.79
C ARG A 75 -1.37 -12.95 7.66
N PRO A 76 -1.65 -11.65 7.48
CA PRO A 76 -2.55 -11.18 6.42
C PRO A 76 -1.94 -11.30 5.03
N ILE A 77 -0.62 -11.50 4.94
CA ILE A 77 0.13 -11.71 3.70
C ILE A 77 0.94 -12.98 3.87
N VAL A 78 0.72 -13.97 3.00
CA VAL A 78 1.37 -15.28 3.09
C VAL A 78 2.12 -15.58 1.80
N PRO A 79 3.43 -15.87 1.86
CA PRO A 79 4.18 -16.30 0.70
C PRO A 79 3.71 -17.66 0.24
N LEU A 80 3.52 -17.79 -1.07
CA LEU A 80 3.04 -19.01 -1.69
C LEU A 80 4.21 -19.86 -2.17
N LYS A 81 4.00 -21.17 -2.16
CA LYS A 81 4.83 -22.10 -2.90
C LYS A 81 4.39 -22.03 -4.37
N ASP A 82 5.36 -21.96 -5.27
CA ASP A 82 5.12 -21.95 -6.72
C ASP A 82 4.49 -23.24 -7.23
#